data_AF-A0A9Q4GEA3-F1
#
_entry.id   AF-A0A9Q4GEA3-F1
#
_cell.length_a   1.000
_cell.length_b   1.000
_cell.length_c   1.000
_cell.angle_alpha   90.00
_cell.angle_beta   90.00
_cell.angle_gamma   90.00
#
_symmetry.space_group_name_H-M   'P 1'
#
loop_
_entity.id
_entity.type
_entity.pdbx_description
1 polymer ?
#
loop_
_entity_poly.entity_id
_entity_poly.type
_entity_poly.pdbx_seq_one_letter_code
_entity_poly.pdbx_strand_id
1 'polypeptide(L)'
;PLMIYPGTEAYEWAKKEGLINAKSFDEWLTPEGLHNTVVRTHDLSGQEIVDFCNYARREYYLRPAYFAMKLKNIVTNPAELRRTVKAFLTFYKYLFNKNNKENKKKFERKLAEISTGSSSPLGASSASGEGEKKEEMTAQR
;
A
#
# COMPACT_ATOMS: atom_id res chain seq x y z
N PRO A 1 2.69 -0.95 -2.38
CA PRO A 1 1.89 0.31 -2.35
C PRO A 1 2.66 1.39 -3.11
N LEU A 2 1.96 2.35 -3.72
CA LEU A 2 2.60 3.52 -4.34
C LEU A 2 3.13 4.43 -3.24
N MET A 3 4.40 4.79 -3.32
CA MET A 3 5.02 5.79 -2.45
C MET A 3 4.99 7.13 -3.19
N ILE A 4 4.22 8.08 -2.68
CA ILE A 4 4.16 9.44 -3.21
C ILE A 4 5.02 10.32 -2.31
N TYR A 5 5.81 11.26 -2.82
CA TYR A 5 6.60 12.16 -1.97
C TYR A 5 6.37 13.63 -2.39
N PRO A 6 6.39 14.59 -1.45
CA PRO A 6 6.31 16.01 -1.80
C PRO A 6 7.32 16.37 -2.89
N GLY A 7 6.88 17.11 -3.91
CA GLY A 7 7.70 17.44 -5.08
C GLY A 7 7.67 16.40 -6.21
N THR A 8 6.91 15.32 -6.08
CA THR A 8 6.65 14.37 -7.19
C THR A 8 5.28 14.61 -7.82
N GLU A 9 5.15 14.35 -9.12
CA GLU A 9 3.87 14.45 -9.85
C GLU A 9 2.79 13.57 -9.20
N ALA A 10 3.17 12.37 -8.75
CA ALA A 10 2.25 11.45 -8.09
C ALA A 10 1.68 12.01 -6.78
N TYR A 11 2.49 12.78 -6.03
CA TYR A 11 2.02 13.46 -4.82
C TYR A 11 1.05 14.59 -5.14
N GLU A 12 1.36 15.42 -6.13
CA GLU A 12 0.47 16.51 -6.54
C GLU A 12 -0.87 15.98 -7.07
N TRP A 13 -0.84 14.91 -7.87
CA TRP A 13 -2.04 14.21 -8.32
C TRP A 13 -2.87 13.69 -7.13
N ALA A 14 -2.24 12.92 -6.23
CA ALA A 14 -2.94 12.34 -5.10
C ALA A 14 -3.51 13.41 -4.16
N LYS A 15 -2.80 14.53 -3.99
CA LYS A 15 -3.26 15.69 -3.21
C LYS A 15 -4.46 16.35 -3.87
N LYS A 16 -4.41 16.60 -5.17
CA LYS A 16 -5.50 17.20 -5.95
C LYS A 16 -6.78 16.36 -5.90
N GLU A 17 -6.66 15.04 -6.02
CA GLU A 17 -7.78 14.09 -5.97
C GLU A 17 -8.22 13.75 -4.52
N GLY A 18 -7.56 14.32 -3.51
CA GLY A 18 -7.87 14.07 -2.09
C GLY A 18 -7.63 12.63 -1.65
N LEU A 19 -6.72 11.90 -2.32
CA LEU A 19 -6.43 10.47 -2.12
C LEU A 19 -5.40 10.20 -1.01
N ILE A 20 -4.76 11.25 -0.48
CA ILE A 20 -3.84 11.14 0.66
C ILE A 20 -4.65 11.00 1.94
N ASN A 21 -4.51 9.88 2.64
CA ASN A 21 -5.21 9.63 3.91
C ASN A 21 -4.43 10.16 5.12
N ALA A 22 -3.12 10.36 4.97
CA ALA A 22 -2.25 10.78 6.06
C ALA A 22 -2.50 12.23 6.45
N LYS A 23 -2.66 12.50 7.76
CA LYS A 23 -2.87 13.87 8.29
C LYS A 23 -1.56 14.58 8.64
N SER A 24 -0.53 13.83 8.98
CA SER A 24 0.81 14.33 9.29
C SER A 24 1.88 13.44 8.66
N PHE A 25 3.13 13.93 8.62
CA PHE A 25 4.27 13.14 8.14
C PHE A 25 4.60 11.93 9.02
N ASP A 26 4.21 11.95 10.30
CA ASP A 26 4.45 10.83 11.22
C ASP A 26 3.68 9.57 10.82
N GLU A 27 2.53 9.73 10.15
CA GLU A 27 1.69 8.61 9.69
C GLU A 27 2.28 7.87 8.47
N TRP A 28 3.38 8.37 7.90
CA TRP A 28 4.06 7.78 6.74
C TRP A 28 4.90 6.56 7.09
N LEU A 29 5.21 6.40 8.38
CA LEU A 29 5.92 5.25 8.90
C LEU A 29 5.03 4.48 9.88
N THR A 30 5.19 3.16 9.93
CA THR A 30 4.65 2.36 11.01
C THR A 30 5.46 2.60 12.29
N PRO A 31 4.96 2.22 13.48
CA PRO A 31 5.73 2.32 14.73
C PRO A 31 7.09 1.59 14.68
N GLU A 32 7.22 0.58 13.83
CA GLU A 32 8.46 -0.16 13.59
C GLU A 32 9.39 0.50 12.56
N GLY A 33 9.05 1.69 12.07
CA GLY A 33 9.81 2.46 11.09
C GLY A 33 9.66 1.96 9.64
N LEU A 34 8.65 1.15 9.34
CA LEU A 34 8.39 0.68 7.98
C LEU A 34 7.52 1.66 7.19
N HIS A 35 7.62 1.68 5.87
CA HIS A 35 6.73 2.51 5.05
C HIS A 35 5.26 2.11 5.20
N ASN A 36 4.42 3.08 5.54
CA ASN A 36 2.98 2.92 5.61
C ASN A 36 2.32 3.27 4.26
N THR A 37 1.12 2.73 4.02
CA THR A 37 0.33 3.08 2.84
C THR A 37 -0.50 4.33 3.15
N VAL A 38 -0.01 5.49 2.72
CA VAL A 38 -0.62 6.80 2.96
C VAL A 38 -1.63 7.23 1.90
N VAL A 39 -1.76 6.42 0.83
CA VAL A 39 -2.65 6.70 -0.30
C VAL A 39 -3.77 5.68 -0.39
N ARG A 40 -4.94 6.14 -0.78
CA ARG A 40 -6.04 5.31 -1.26
C ARG A 40 -6.21 5.48 -2.77
N THR A 41 -7.08 4.67 -3.34
CA THR A 41 -7.63 4.89 -4.70
C THR A 41 -9.09 5.27 -4.58
N HIS A 42 -9.76 5.58 -5.69
CA HIS A 42 -11.21 5.81 -5.68
C HIS A 42 -12.01 4.55 -5.28
N ASP A 43 -11.46 3.36 -5.56
CA ASP A 43 -12.17 2.09 -5.36
C ASP A 43 -11.67 1.28 -4.15
N LEU A 44 -10.44 1.55 -3.68
CA LEU A 44 -9.77 0.80 -2.62
C LEU A 44 -9.22 1.71 -1.53
N SER A 45 -9.51 1.35 -0.28
CA SER A 45 -8.88 1.93 0.89
C SER A 45 -7.39 1.56 0.98
N GLY A 46 -6.61 2.32 1.76
CA GLY A 46 -5.20 2.03 2.00
C GLY A 46 -4.97 0.64 2.59
N GLN A 47 -5.83 0.19 3.51
CA GLN A 47 -5.72 -1.15 4.10
C GLN A 47 -6.00 -2.26 3.07
N GLU A 48 -6.94 -2.06 2.16
CA GLU A 48 -7.20 -3.02 1.08
C GLU A 48 -6.02 -3.16 0.13
N ILE A 49 -5.32 -2.06 -0.16
CA ILE A 49 -4.09 -2.09 -0.95
C ILE A 49 -3.00 -2.89 -0.21
N VAL A 50 -2.86 -2.72 1.11
CA VAL A 50 -1.93 -3.50 1.94
C VAL A 50 -2.28 -4.98 1.93
N ASP A 51 -3.56 -5.32 2.12
CA ASP A 51 -4.05 -6.70 2.13
C ASP A 51 -3.80 -7.37 0.78
N PHE A 52 -4.02 -6.65 -0.32
CA PHE A 52 -3.70 -7.12 -1.66
C PHE A 52 -2.18 -7.36 -1.84
N CYS A 53 -1.33 -6.44 -1.40
CA CYS A 53 0.12 -6.62 -1.45
C CYS A 53 0.57 -7.85 -0.66
N ASN A 54 -0.05 -8.13 0.50
CA ASN A 54 0.24 -9.32 1.30
C ASN A 54 -0.17 -10.61 0.58
N TYR A 55 -1.36 -10.61 -0.05
CA TYR A 55 -1.82 -11.71 -0.88
C TYR A 55 -0.88 -11.98 -2.06
N ALA A 56 -0.56 -10.95 -2.87
CA ALA A 56 0.32 -11.06 -4.02
C ALA A 56 1.73 -11.54 -3.63
N ARG A 57 2.26 -11.04 -2.51
CA ARG A 57 3.53 -11.49 -1.93
C ARG A 57 3.51 -13.01 -1.69
N ARG A 58 2.46 -13.51 -1.05
CA ARG A 58 2.33 -14.94 -0.73
C ARG A 58 2.27 -15.80 -1.99
N GLU A 59 1.41 -15.44 -2.94
CA GLU A 59 1.27 -16.21 -4.18
C GLU A 59 2.58 -16.27 -4.96
N TYR A 60 3.34 -15.17 -4.98
CA TYR A 60 4.65 -15.13 -5.63
C TYR A 60 5.68 -16.02 -4.93
N TYR A 61 5.89 -15.83 -3.62
CA TYR A 61 6.94 -16.54 -2.88
C TYR A 61 6.65 -18.03 -2.67
N LEU A 62 5.37 -18.42 -2.63
CA LEU A 62 4.98 -19.83 -2.49
C LEU A 62 4.81 -20.56 -3.84
N ARG A 63 5.03 -19.88 -4.97
CA ARG A 63 4.91 -20.48 -6.30
C ARG A 63 5.93 -21.62 -6.47
N PRO A 64 5.55 -22.84 -6.89
CA PRO A 64 6.49 -23.95 -7.05
C PRO A 64 7.68 -23.64 -7.96
N ALA A 65 7.45 -22.91 -9.05
CA ALA A 65 8.50 -22.45 -9.94
C ALA A 65 9.50 -21.50 -9.24
N TYR A 66 9.02 -20.63 -8.33
CA TYR A 66 9.89 -19.75 -7.55
C TYR A 66 10.77 -20.57 -6.59
N PHE A 67 10.19 -21.58 -5.93
CA PHE A 67 10.96 -22.50 -5.08
C PHE A 67 12.04 -23.25 -5.85
N ALA A 68 11.72 -23.83 -7.01
CA ALA A 68 12.69 -24.54 -7.84
C ALA A 68 13.83 -23.61 -8.30
N MET A 69 13.49 -22.40 -8.75
CA MET A 69 14.47 -21.37 -9.09
C MET A 69 15.38 -21.03 -7.90
N LYS A 70 14.81 -20.80 -6.71
CA LYS A 70 15.61 -20.47 -5.53
C LYS A 70 16.47 -21.62 -5.04
N LEU A 71 15.98 -22.85 -5.12
CA LEU A 71 16.76 -24.04 -4.77
C LEU A 71 17.96 -24.19 -5.70
N LYS A 72 17.76 -24.02 -7.02
CA LYS A 72 18.86 -24.00 -8.00
C LYS A 72 19.89 -22.92 -7.64
N ASN A 73 19.46 -21.70 -7.32
CA ASN A 73 20.38 -20.61 -6.95
C ASN A 73 21.19 -20.92 -5.69
N ILE A 74 20.56 -21.56 -4.68
CA ILE A 74 21.24 -21.97 -3.44
C ILE A 74 22.28 -23.06 -3.72
N VAL A 75 21.95 -24.04 -4.57
CA VAL A 75 22.88 -25.11 -4.95
C VAL A 75 24.08 -24.56 -5.73
N THR A 76 23.85 -23.59 -6.63
CA THR A 76 24.94 -22.96 -7.41
C THR A 76 25.76 -21.97 -6.57
N ASN A 77 25.16 -21.29 -5.59
CA ASN A 77 25.84 -20.35 -4.71
C ASN A 77 25.39 -20.53 -3.24
N PRO A 78 26.10 -21.35 -2.46
CA PRO A 78 25.74 -21.63 -1.06
C PRO A 78 25.71 -20.40 -0.15
N ALA A 79 26.41 -19.31 -0.50
CA ALA A 79 26.37 -18.07 0.27
C ALA A 79 24.95 -17.44 0.29
N GLU A 80 24.13 -17.70 -0.74
CA GLU A 80 22.74 -17.23 -0.82
C GLU A 80 21.81 -17.91 0.19
N LEU A 81 22.20 -19.06 0.75
CA LEU A 81 21.37 -19.79 1.71
C LEU A 81 21.07 -18.94 2.94
N ARG A 82 22.10 -18.34 3.54
CA ARG A 82 21.95 -17.48 4.74
C ARG A 82 21.02 -16.30 4.46
N ARG A 83 21.16 -15.65 3.30
CA ARG A 83 20.33 -14.52 2.88
C ARG A 83 18.87 -14.95 2.68
N THR A 84 18.67 -16.10 2.04
CA THR A 84 17.33 -16.65 1.76
C THR A 84 16.63 -17.07 3.04
N VAL A 85 17.32 -17.76 3.96
CA VAL A 85 16.76 -18.13 5.27
C VAL A 85 16.40 -16.89 6.09
N LYS A 86 17.29 -15.89 6.15
CA LYS A 86 17.00 -14.64 6.86
C LYS A 86 15.76 -13.95 6.29
N ALA A 87 15.67 -13.81 4.97
CA ALA A 87 14.50 -13.23 4.31
C ALA A 87 13.22 -14.04 4.60
N PHE A 88 13.30 -15.37 4.52
CA PHE A 88 12.18 -16.25 4.85
C PHE A 88 11.70 -16.04 6.29
N LEU A 89 12.60 -15.99 7.27
CA LEU A 89 12.25 -15.76 8.68
C LEU A 89 11.60 -14.39 8.89
N THR A 90 12.09 -13.34 8.20
CA THR A 90 11.46 -12.01 8.25
C THR A 90 10.03 -12.03 7.66
N PHE A 91 9.84 -12.74 6.55
CA PHE A 91 8.55 -12.76 5.85
C PHE A 91 7.59 -13.86 6.31
N TYR A 92 8.04 -14.84 7.09
CA TYR A 92 7.27 -16.03 7.48
C TYR A 92 5.89 -15.67 8.06
N LYS A 93 5.86 -14.70 8.99
CA LYS A 93 4.61 -14.25 9.62
C LYS A 93 3.60 -13.65 8.62
N TYR A 94 4.08 -13.02 7.55
CA TYR A 94 3.22 -12.45 6.51
C TYR A 94 2.76 -13.51 5.50
N LEU A 95 3.61 -14.49 5.19
CA LEU A 95 3.30 -15.57 4.25
C LEU A 95 2.24 -16.55 4.80
N PHE A 96 2.25 -16.78 6.10
CA PHE A 96 1.34 -17.73 6.77
C PHE A 96 0.28 -17.07 7.65
N ASN A 97 -0.07 -15.81 7.36
CA ASN A 97 -1.18 -15.13 8.02
C ASN A 97 -2.52 -15.84 7.76
N LYS A 98 -3.36 -15.99 8.81
CA LYS A 98 -4.69 -16.62 8.75
C LYS A 98 -5.63 -15.88 7.78
N ASN A 99 -5.46 -14.57 7.63
CA ASN A 99 -6.34 -13.73 6.83
C ASN A 99 -6.13 -13.88 5.31
N ASN A 100 -5.12 -14.64 4.87
CA ASN A 100 -4.77 -14.71 3.45
C ASN A 100 -5.89 -15.25 2.54
N LYS A 101 -6.69 -16.23 3.02
CA LYS A 101 -7.84 -16.75 2.25
C LYS A 101 -8.96 -15.72 2.13
N GLU A 102 -9.19 -14.95 3.19
CA GLU A 102 -10.20 -13.90 3.21
C GLU A 102 -9.79 -12.72 2.32
N ASN A 103 -8.53 -12.29 2.41
CA ASN A 103 -7.95 -11.24 1.57
C ASN A 103 -8.07 -11.59 0.08
N LYS A 104 -7.80 -12.85 -0.29
CA LYS A 104 -7.99 -13.33 -1.67
C LYS A 104 -9.44 -13.17 -2.13
N LYS A 105 -10.41 -13.67 -1.35
CA LYS A 105 -11.84 -13.56 -1.68
C LYS A 105 -12.29 -12.10 -1.79
N LYS A 106 -11.84 -11.25 -0.86
CA LYS A 106 -12.14 -9.82 -0.88
C LYS A 106 -11.63 -9.16 -2.15
N PHE A 107 -10.40 -9.48 -2.54
CA PHE A 107 -9.77 -8.96 -3.75
C PHE A 107 -10.48 -9.43 -5.03
N GLU A 108 -10.76 -10.73 -5.17
CA GLU A 108 -11.46 -11.27 -6.34
C GLU A 108 -12.84 -10.65 -6.52
N ARG A 109 -13.60 -10.49 -5.43
CA ARG A 109 -14.89 -9.79 -5.44
C ARG A 109 -14.74 -8.33 -5.87
N LYS A 110 -13.77 -7.61 -5.32
CA LYS A 110 -13.52 -6.19 -5.66
C LYS A 110 -13.12 -6.01 -7.12
N LEU A 111 -12.28 -6.89 -7.66
CA LEU A 111 -11.95 -6.88 -9.08
C LEU A 111 -13.17 -7.12 -9.95
N ALA A 112 -14.04 -8.05 -9.56
CA ALA A 112 -15.29 -8.29 -10.28
C ALA A 112 -16.18 -7.03 -10.27
N GLU A 113 -16.39 -6.41 -9.10
CA GLU A 113 -17.16 -5.16 -8.95
C GLU A 113 -16.63 -4.04 -9.86
N ILE A 114 -15.30 -3.82 -9.86
CA ILE A 114 -14.64 -2.79 -10.69
C ILE A 114 -14.81 -3.13 -12.18
N SER A 115 -14.65 -4.40 -12.58
CA SER A 115 -14.79 -4.83 -13.97
C SER A 115 -16.22 -4.70 -14.51
N THR A 116 -17.22 -4.78 -13.63
CA THR A 116 -18.64 -4.61 -13.97
C THR A 116 -19.11 -3.15 -13.95
N GLY A 117 -18.23 -2.19 -13.62
CA GLY A 117 -18.56 -0.76 -13.61
C GLY A 117 -19.53 -0.33 -12.49
N SER A 118 -19.68 -1.13 -11.43
CA SER A 118 -20.66 -0.88 -10.36
C SER A 118 -20.06 -0.13 -9.15
N SER A 119 -19.07 0.73 -9.35
CA SER A 119 -18.50 1.51 -8.25
C SER A 119 -19.49 2.59 -7.80
N SER A 120 -20.28 2.27 -6.77
CA SER A 120 -20.90 3.30 -5.94
C SER A 120 -19.78 4.16 -5.34
N PRO A 121 -19.79 5.49 -5.54
CA PRO A 121 -18.80 6.35 -4.92
C PRO A 121 -18.98 6.27 -3.41
N LEU A 122 -17.96 5.79 -2.71
CA LEU A 122 -17.88 5.87 -1.26
C LEU A 122 -17.78 7.35 -0.88
N GLY A 123 -18.94 7.93 -0.52
CA GLY A 123 -19.06 9.06 0.39
C GLY A 123 -18.73 10.44 -0.17
N ALA A 124 -19.61 10.98 -1.01
CA ALA A 124 -19.88 12.41 -0.98
C ALA A 124 -20.76 12.71 0.25
N SER A 125 -20.16 13.11 1.37
CA SER A 125 -20.88 13.79 2.45
C SER A 125 -20.00 14.87 3.08
N SER A 126 -20.28 16.10 2.64
CA SER A 126 -20.41 17.31 3.46
C SER A 126 -19.34 17.62 4.53
N ALA A 127 -18.50 18.61 4.22
CA ALA A 127 -18.24 19.70 5.16
C ALA A 127 -18.13 21.02 4.35
N SER A 128 -19.23 21.74 4.40
CA SER A 128 -19.46 23.12 4.00
C SER A 128 -18.57 24.10 4.79
N GLY A 129 -18.00 25.07 4.06
CA GLY A 129 -17.88 26.49 4.44
C GLY A 129 -17.17 26.87 5.74
N GLU A 130 -15.98 27.45 5.59
CA GLU A 130 -15.48 28.63 6.33
C GLU A 130 -14.17 29.00 5.61
N GLY A 131 -14.10 30.08 4.84
CA GLY A 131 -14.05 31.43 5.35
C GLY A 131 -12.65 31.98 5.06
N GLU A 132 -12.49 32.53 3.85
CA GLU A 132 -11.35 33.36 3.46
C GLU A 132 -11.11 34.44 4.52
N LYS A 133 -9.97 34.40 5.20
CA LYS A 133 -9.35 35.61 5.77
C LYS A 133 -7.95 35.73 5.20
N LYS A 134 -7.84 36.64 4.23
CA LYS A 134 -6.60 37.33 3.87
C LYS A 134 -6.14 38.10 5.11
N GLU A 135 -4.96 37.78 5.62
CA GLU A 135 -4.18 38.74 6.39
C GLU A 135 -2.99 39.14 5.52
N GLU A 136 -3.14 40.32 4.91
CA GLU A 136 -2.03 41.16 4.48
C GLU A 136 -1.14 41.41 5.71
N MET A 137 0.13 41.04 5.65
CA MET A 137 1.13 41.57 6.56
C MET A 137 2.11 42.44 5.77
N THR A 138 1.76 43.72 5.79
CA THR A 138 2.49 44.89 5.36
C THR A 138 3.92 44.91 5.88
N ALA A 139 4.84 45.25 4.98
CA ALA A 139 6.20 45.64 5.29
C ALA A 139 6.25 46.87 6.21
N GLN A 140 7.08 46.84 7.26
CA GLN A 140 7.93 47.98 7.66
C GLN A 140 8.82 47.66 8.88
N ARG A 141 10.12 47.95 8.66
CA ARG A 141 11.23 48.23 9.60
C ARG A 141 11.89 47.06 10.32
#